data_AF-A0A9P6KXC4-F1
#
_entry.id   AF-A0A9P6KXC4-F1
#
_cell.length_a   1.000
_cell.length_b   1.000
_cell.length_c   1.000
_cell.angle_alpha   90.00
_cell.angle_beta   90.00
_cell.angle_gamma   90.00
#
_symmetry.space_group_name_H-M   'P 1'
#
loop_
_entity.id
_entity.type
_entity.pdbx_description
1 polymer ?
#
loop_
_entity_poly.entity_id
_entity_poly.type
_entity_poly.pdbx_seq_one_letter_code
_entity_poly.pdbx_strand_id
1 'polypeptide(L)'
;MENVRQLLVNFVTGAQYLYGAGFVSYNVHSLIHLPDDYMKFGNLNSVSCFIFENYLGAIIKGRLSGRNRPLEQIMRHVVIENSKTNKKELKKQETTKKFYFGQTVIKRGLLGSRDNCVMLKCGKIGIIKSISSDALGINMFTEKSSLF
;
A
#
# COMPACT_ATOMS: atom_id res chain seq x y z
N MET A 1 6.99 2.26 27.91
CA MET A 1 8.14 2.42 26.98
C MET A 1 9.47 2.10 27.66
N GLU A 2 9.62 2.39 28.96
CA GLU A 2 10.80 2.00 29.77
C GLU A 2 11.21 0.52 29.60
N ASN A 3 10.23 -0.39 29.58
CA ASN A 3 10.49 -1.83 29.39
C ASN A 3 11.14 -2.17 28.04
N VAL A 4 10.78 -1.49 26.95
CA VAL A 4 11.30 -1.80 25.62
C VAL A 4 12.75 -1.36 25.50
N ARG A 5 13.09 -0.18 26.03
CA ARG A 5 14.47 0.31 26.06
C ARG A 5 15.36 -0.65 26.84
N GLN A 6 14.92 -1.08 28.03
CA GLN A 6 15.70 -2.01 28.84
C GLN A 6 15.88 -3.38 28.15
N LEU A 7 14.86 -3.88 27.45
CA LEU A 7 14.97 -5.10 26.66
C LEU A 7 16.02 -4.98 25.54
N LEU A 8 16.03 -3.85 24.82
CA LEU A 8 16.97 -3.61 23.72
C LEU A 8 18.40 -3.42 24.25
N VAL A 9 18.58 -2.73 25.37
CA VAL A 9 19.89 -2.63 26.04
C VAL A 9 20.37 -4.02 26.47
N ASN A 10 19.53 -4.80 27.14
CA ASN A 10 19.89 -6.16 27.56
C ASN A 10 20.25 -7.06 26.37
N PHE A 11 19.52 -6.92 25.25
CA PHE A 11 19.83 -7.63 24.01
C PHE A 11 21.21 -7.24 23.46
N VAL A 12 21.50 -5.94 23.33
CA VAL A 12 22.78 -5.45 22.79
C VAL A 12 23.94 -5.87 23.69
N THR A 13 23.81 -5.73 25.01
CA THR A 13 24.84 -6.14 25.97
C THR A 13 25.04 -7.65 25.98
N GLY A 14 23.96 -8.44 25.92
CA GLY A 14 24.04 -9.90 25.83
C GLY A 14 24.68 -10.36 24.53
N ALA A 15 24.32 -9.75 23.41
CA ALA A 15 24.92 -10.07 22.12
C ALA A 15 26.40 -9.67 22.05
N GLN A 16 26.78 -8.56 22.66
CA GLN A 16 28.19 -8.17 22.83
C GLN A 16 28.98 -9.21 23.63
N TYR A 17 28.40 -9.73 24.71
CA TYR A 17 29.04 -10.76 25.53
C TYR A 17 29.24 -12.07 24.75
N LEU A 18 28.24 -12.49 23.97
CA LEU A 18 28.27 -13.76 23.23
C LEU A 18 29.14 -13.72 21.97
N TYR A 19 29.09 -12.62 21.23
CA TYR A 19 29.73 -12.50 19.91
C TYR A 19 30.93 -11.55 19.89
N GLY A 20 31.25 -10.93 21.04
CA GLY A 20 32.35 -9.99 21.20
C GLY A 20 32.01 -8.55 20.80
N ALA A 21 32.92 -7.63 21.11
CA ALA A 21 32.74 -6.20 20.85
C ALA A 21 32.54 -5.86 19.36
N GLY A 22 33.12 -6.65 18.46
CA GLY A 22 32.97 -6.48 17.01
C GLY A 22 31.55 -6.73 16.48
N PHE A 23 30.70 -7.41 17.25
CA PHE A 23 29.30 -7.64 16.88
C PHE A 23 28.44 -6.38 17.02
N VAL A 24 28.79 -5.48 17.94
CA VAL A 24 28.08 -4.23 18.18
C VAL A 24 28.47 -3.21 17.12
N SER A 25 28.06 -3.49 15.89
CA SER A 25 28.13 -2.53 14.79
C SER A 25 27.20 -1.34 15.05
N TYR A 26 27.38 -0.25 14.29
CA TYR A 26 26.50 0.92 14.34
C TYR A 26 25.01 0.55 14.28
N ASN A 27 24.64 -0.41 13.43
CA ASN A 27 23.25 -0.87 13.29
C ASN A 27 22.72 -1.55 14.55
N VAL A 28 23.56 -2.37 15.21
CA VAL A 28 23.19 -3.08 16.44
C VAL A 28 23.11 -2.10 17.61
N HIS A 29 24.05 -1.16 17.70
CA HIS A 29 24.02 -0.10 18.71
C HIS A 29 22.77 0.77 18.56
N SER A 30 22.40 1.12 17.33
CA SER A 30 21.24 1.99 17.04
C SER A 30 19.91 1.43 17.58
N LEU A 31 19.81 0.13 17.84
CA LEU A 31 18.61 -0.48 18.43
C LEU A 31 18.25 0.12 19.78
N ILE A 32 19.23 0.58 20.58
CA ILE A 32 18.94 1.18 21.90
C ILE A 32 18.16 2.50 21.79
N HIS A 33 18.27 3.18 20.64
CA HIS A 33 17.62 4.47 20.36
C HIS A 33 16.26 4.32 19.66
N LEU A 34 15.91 3.11 19.21
CA LEU A 34 14.65 2.82 18.52
C LEU A 34 13.39 3.30 19.29
N PRO A 35 13.32 3.19 20.65
CA PRO A 35 12.19 3.73 21.40
C PRO A 35 12.06 5.25 21.29
N ASP A 36 13.18 5.96 21.23
CA ASP A 36 13.22 7.43 21.11
C ASP A 36 12.77 7.85 19.71
N ASP A 37 13.21 7.12 18.68
CA ASP A 37 12.78 7.33 17.31
C ASP A 37 11.28 7.07 17.14
N TYR A 38 10.73 6.04 17.77
CA TYR A 38 9.29 5.77 17.76
C TYR A 38 8.50 6.92 18.41
N MET A 39 8.97 7.48 19.53
CA MET A 39 8.31 8.62 20.16
C MET A 39 8.37 9.88 19.29
N LYS A 40 9.45 10.06 18.54
CA LYS A 40 9.66 11.25 17.70
C LYS A 40 8.90 11.17 16.37
N PHE A 41 8.87 10.02 15.73
CA PHE A 41 8.39 9.87 14.35
C PHE A 41 7.15 8.98 14.21
N GLY A 42 6.73 8.33 15.29
CA GLY A 42 5.56 7.46 15.31
C GLY A 42 5.85 6.02 14.88
N ASN A 43 4.83 5.36 14.34
CA ASN A 43 4.91 3.95 14.00
C ASN A 43 5.82 3.70 12.79
N LEU A 44 6.27 2.44 12.63
CA LEU A 44 7.13 2.08 11.50
C LEU A 44 6.48 2.39 10.15
N ASN A 45 5.15 2.28 10.03
CA ASN A 45 4.45 2.56 8.78
C ASN A 45 4.46 4.06 8.41
N SER A 46 4.60 4.97 9.36
CA SER A 46 4.69 6.41 9.09
C SER A 46 6.10 6.84 8.68
N VAL A 47 7.13 6.11 9.09
CA VAL A 47 8.53 6.42 8.75
C VAL A 47 9.13 5.56 7.66
N SER A 48 8.54 4.39 7.41
CA SER A 48 9.10 3.42 6.48
C SER A 48 8.85 3.84 5.04
N CYS A 49 9.93 3.98 4.28
CA CYS A 49 9.88 4.16 2.84
C CYS A 49 9.65 2.84 2.07
N PHE A 50 9.35 1.74 2.75
CA PHE A 50 9.17 0.42 2.12
C PHE A 50 8.14 0.43 0.99
N ILE A 51 7.05 1.18 1.15
CA ILE A 51 6.02 1.34 0.11
C ILE A 51 6.56 1.96 -1.20
N PHE A 52 7.66 2.69 -1.12
CA PHE A 52 8.29 3.36 -2.26
C PHE A 52 9.48 2.58 -2.83
N GLU A 53 10.00 1.56 -2.14
CA GLU A 53 11.18 0.82 -2.59
C GLU A 53 10.96 0.10 -3.91
N ASN A 54 9.79 -0.51 -4.10
CA ASN A 54 9.47 -1.19 -5.35
C ASN A 54 9.48 -0.21 -6.55
N TYR A 55 8.91 0.98 -6.36
CA TYR A 55 8.92 2.02 -7.39
C TYR A 55 10.35 2.54 -7.65
N LEU A 56 11.12 2.79 -6.59
CA LEU A 56 12.51 3.23 -6.70
C LEU A 56 13.38 2.21 -7.44
N GLY A 57 13.23 0.92 -7.14
CA GLY A 57 13.98 -0.17 -7.78
C GLY A 57 13.59 -0.35 -9.25
N ALA A 58 12.32 -0.63 -9.51
CA ALA A 58 11.86 -1.03 -10.83
C ALA A 58 11.76 0.12 -11.84
N ILE A 59 11.36 1.31 -11.39
CA ILE A 59 11.06 2.44 -12.27
C ILE A 59 12.22 3.42 -12.33
N ILE A 60 12.76 3.81 -11.18
CA ILE A 60 13.79 4.85 -11.10
C ILE A 60 15.15 4.24 -11.42
N LYS A 61 15.59 3.20 -10.70
CA LYS A 61 16.94 2.64 -10.85
C LYS A 61 17.05 1.67 -12.03
N GLY A 62 16.06 0.81 -12.25
CA GLY A 62 16.08 -0.21 -13.30
C GLY A 62 16.01 0.30 -14.75
N ARG A 63 15.69 1.58 -14.95
CA ARG A 63 15.51 2.19 -16.29
C ARG A 63 16.54 3.26 -16.63
N LEU A 64 17.43 3.59 -15.70
CA LEU A 64 18.56 4.47 -15.97
C LEU A 64 19.45 3.82 -17.02
N SER A 65 19.60 4.51 -18.15
CA SER A 65 20.49 4.07 -19.23
C SER A 65 21.80 4.85 -19.13
N GLY A 66 22.81 4.22 -18.53
CA GLY A 66 24.14 4.81 -18.33
C GLY A 66 24.22 5.94 -17.29
N ARG A 67 25.38 6.61 -17.24
CA ARG A 67 25.67 7.68 -16.26
C ARG A 67 25.37 9.11 -16.75
N ASN A 68 24.94 9.28 -18.00
CA ASN A 68 24.72 10.60 -18.56
C ASN A 68 23.37 11.18 -18.13
N ARG A 69 23.43 12.32 -17.42
CA ARG A 69 22.27 13.10 -16.98
C ARG A 69 21.21 12.27 -16.23
N PRO A 70 21.58 11.58 -15.14
CA PRO A 70 20.68 10.66 -14.43
C PRO A 70 19.41 11.35 -13.91
N LEU A 71 19.50 12.60 -13.46
CA LEU A 71 18.35 13.36 -13.00
C LEU A 71 17.31 13.58 -14.11
N GLU A 72 17.78 13.95 -15.31
CA GLU A 72 16.91 14.18 -16.48
C GLU A 72 16.21 12.88 -16.89
N GLN A 73 16.94 11.76 -16.87
CA GLN A 73 16.38 10.43 -17.14
C GLN A 73 15.30 10.06 -16.12
N ILE A 74 15.58 10.24 -14.81
CA ILE A 74 14.62 9.95 -13.73
C ILE A 74 13.35 10.77 -13.92
N MET A 75 13.47 12.08 -14.12
CA MET A 75 12.32 12.97 -14.31
C MET A 75 11.47 12.53 -15.51
N ARG A 76 12.11 12.22 -16.64
CA ARG A 76 11.42 11.71 -17.83
C ARG A 76 10.67 10.41 -17.55
N HIS A 77 11.28 9.46 -16.84
CA HIS A 77 10.64 8.19 -16.49
C HIS A 77 9.45 8.37 -15.53
N VAL A 78 9.59 9.22 -14.51
CA VAL A 78 8.51 9.53 -13.56
C VAL A 78 7.31 10.14 -14.28
N VAL A 79 7.54 11.11 -15.18
CA VAL A 79 6.47 11.73 -15.98
C VAL A 79 5.78 10.70 -16.89
N ILE A 80 6.54 9.81 -17.53
CA ILE A 80 6.00 8.76 -18.39
C ILE A 80 5.16 7.74 -17.59
N GLU A 81 5.62 7.32 -16.40
CA GLU A 81 4.85 6.38 -15.58
C GLU A 81 3.59 7.03 -15.01
N ASN A 82 3.67 8.26 -14.50
CA ASN A 82 2.50 8.99 -14.00
C ASN A 82 1.44 9.19 -15.09
N SER A 83 1.85 9.42 -16.34
CA SER A 83 0.93 9.52 -17.47
C SER A 83 0.33 8.18 -17.93
N LYS A 84 0.99 7.04 -17.68
CA LYS A 84 0.43 5.70 -17.88
C LYS A 84 -0.59 5.32 -16.81
N THR A 85 -0.37 5.71 -15.56
CA THR A 85 -1.29 5.43 -14.44
C THR A 85 -2.66 6.06 -14.71
N ASN A 86 -2.69 7.30 -15.22
CA ASN A 86 -3.92 7.97 -15.67
C ASN A 86 -4.65 7.25 -16.82
N LYS A 87 -3.97 6.41 -17.61
CA LYS A 87 -4.58 5.61 -18.69
C LYS A 87 -4.98 4.20 -18.26
N LYS A 88 -4.36 3.65 -17.20
CA LYS A 88 -4.64 2.29 -16.69
C LYS A 88 -5.91 2.19 -15.85
N GLU A 89 -6.44 3.30 -15.34
CA GLU A 89 -7.77 3.33 -14.71
C GLU A 89 -8.92 2.96 -15.68
N LEU A 90 -8.64 2.87 -16.99
CA LEU A 90 -9.65 2.57 -18.01
C LEU A 90 -9.69 1.10 -18.50
N LYS A 91 -8.82 0.20 -18.05
CA LYS A 91 -8.83 -1.20 -18.50
C LYS A 91 -8.40 -2.19 -17.40
N LYS A 92 -9.34 -2.70 -16.60
CA LYS A 92 -9.15 -3.96 -15.84
C LYS A 92 -10.34 -4.88 -16.11
N GLN A 93 -10.05 -6.14 -16.40
CA GLN A 93 -10.98 -7.17 -16.86
C GLN A 93 -12.18 -7.31 -15.91
N GLU A 94 -13.36 -6.91 -16.37
CA GLU A 94 -14.61 -6.99 -15.62
C GLU A 94 -15.32 -8.28 -15.97
N THR A 95 -15.49 -9.18 -15.01
CA THR A 95 -16.53 -10.21 -15.11
C THR A 95 -17.82 -9.60 -14.56
N THR A 96 -18.60 -8.96 -15.44
CA THR A 96 -19.90 -8.40 -15.06
C THR A 96 -20.83 -9.54 -14.64
N LYS A 97 -21.16 -9.62 -13.35
CA LYS A 97 -22.19 -10.55 -12.85
C LYS A 97 -23.49 -9.78 -12.67
N LYS A 98 -24.55 -10.27 -13.30
CA LYS A 98 -25.91 -9.76 -13.11
C LYS A 98 -26.50 -10.39 -11.85
N PHE A 99 -26.99 -9.56 -10.94
CA PHE A 99 -27.69 -9.99 -9.73
C PHE A 99 -29.14 -9.50 -9.78
N TYR A 100 -30.08 -10.41 -9.57
CA TYR A 100 -31.51 -10.09 -9.53
C TYR A 100 -31.91 -9.73 -8.10
N PHE A 101 -32.64 -8.63 -7.95
CA PHE A 101 -33.27 -8.24 -6.69
C PHE A 101 -34.77 -8.47 -6.87
N GLY A 102 -35.45 -9.00 -5.85
CA GLY A 102 -36.90 -9.23 -5.89
C GLY A 102 -37.68 -7.91 -5.83
N GLN A 103 -38.73 -7.81 -5.00
CA GLN A 103 -39.57 -6.61 -4.86
C GLN A 103 -38.86 -5.38 -4.22
N THR A 104 -37.54 -5.28 -4.31
CA THR A 104 -36.74 -4.24 -3.67
C THR A 104 -36.51 -3.07 -4.62
N VAL A 105 -37.14 -1.93 -4.35
CA VAL A 105 -36.97 -0.70 -5.14
C VAL A 105 -35.76 0.09 -4.63
N ILE A 106 -34.72 0.23 -5.45
CA ILE A 106 -33.54 1.04 -5.12
C ILE A 106 -33.83 2.50 -5.48
N LYS A 107 -34.12 3.32 -4.48
CA LYS A 107 -34.31 4.77 -4.67
C LYS A 107 -32.97 5.50 -4.65
N ARG A 108 -32.76 6.45 -5.56
CA ARG A 108 -31.61 7.38 -5.48
C ARG A 108 -31.75 8.24 -4.22
N GLY A 109 -30.72 8.28 -3.38
CA GLY A 109 -30.71 9.12 -2.18
C GLY A 109 -30.87 10.61 -2.50
N LEU A 110 -31.59 11.33 -1.64
CA LEU A 110 -31.98 12.74 -1.84
C LEU A 110 -30.81 13.74 -1.70
N LEU A 111 -29.72 13.35 -1.02
CA LEU A 111 -28.56 14.20 -0.78
C LEU A 111 -27.28 13.49 -1.21
N GLY A 112 -26.74 13.89 -2.37
CA GLY A 112 -25.31 14.05 -2.67
C GLY A 112 -24.33 12.87 -2.56
N SER A 113 -24.40 12.03 -1.53
CA SER A 113 -23.47 10.94 -1.27
C SER A 113 -23.98 9.67 -1.93
N ARG A 114 -23.56 9.48 -3.19
CA ARG A 114 -23.85 8.27 -3.96
C ARG A 114 -22.83 7.20 -3.58
N ASP A 115 -23.19 6.33 -2.66
CA ASP A 115 -22.45 5.08 -2.49
C ASP A 115 -22.76 4.19 -3.69
N ASN A 116 -21.80 4.09 -4.62
CA ASN A 116 -21.90 3.25 -5.81
C ASN A 116 -21.53 1.79 -5.50
N CYS A 117 -21.60 1.35 -4.24
CA CYS A 117 -21.20 0.02 -3.81
C CYS A 117 -22.29 -0.68 -2.99
N VAL A 118 -22.28 -2.02 -3.07
CA VAL A 118 -23.18 -2.91 -2.33
C VAL A 118 -22.36 -4.02 -1.70
N MET A 119 -22.69 -4.36 -0.45
CA MET A 119 -22.13 -5.53 0.21
C MET A 119 -23.06 -6.72 -0.01
N LEU A 120 -22.51 -7.81 -0.54
CA LEU A 120 -23.25 -9.06 -0.70
C LEU A 120 -23.31 -9.82 0.64
N LYS A 121 -24.28 -10.74 0.78
CA LYS A 121 -24.38 -11.62 1.96
C LYS A 121 -23.13 -12.47 2.21
N CYS A 122 -22.30 -12.67 1.18
CA CYS A 122 -21.01 -13.35 1.31
C CYS A 122 -19.87 -12.45 1.85
N GLY A 123 -20.18 -11.24 2.32
CA GLY A 123 -19.21 -10.26 2.85
C GLY A 123 -18.39 -9.54 1.78
N LYS A 124 -18.56 -9.87 0.50
CA LYS A 124 -17.84 -9.23 -0.61
C LYS A 124 -18.51 -7.92 -1.00
N ILE A 125 -17.70 -6.91 -1.27
CA ILE A 125 -18.14 -5.61 -1.77
C ILE A 125 -18.14 -5.63 -3.29
N GLY A 126 -19.18 -5.09 -3.91
CA GLY A 126 -19.29 -4.92 -5.34
C GLY A 126 -19.68 -3.48 -5.69
N ILE A 127 -19.18 -2.97 -6.80
CA ILE A 127 -19.51 -1.65 -7.31
C ILE A 127 -20.64 -1.79 -8.33
N ILE A 128 -21.72 -1.02 -8.17
CA ILE A 128 -22.85 -0.98 -9.10
C ILE A 128 -22.39 -0.26 -10.37
N LYS A 129 -22.45 -0.96 -11.51
CA LYS A 129 -22.12 -0.42 -12.82
C LYS A 129 -23.36 -0.13 -13.67
N SER A 130 -24.39 -0.95 -13.56
CA SER A 130 -25.67 -0.74 -14.24
C SER A 130 -26.85 -1.11 -13.35
N ILE A 131 -27.94 -0.37 -13.52
CA ILE A 131 -29.20 -0.57 -12.80
C ILE A 131 -30.29 -0.78 -13.86
N SER A 132 -30.93 -1.93 -13.82
CA SER A 132 -32.14 -2.27 -14.57
C SER A 132 -33.31 -2.41 -13.58
N SER A 133 -34.55 -2.47 -14.10
CA SER A 133 -35.76 -2.65 -13.27
C SER A 133 -35.65 -3.83 -12.32
N ASP A 134 -35.09 -4.95 -12.79
CA ASP A 134 -35.09 -6.23 -12.08
C ASP A 134 -33.68 -6.77 -11.80
N ALA A 135 -32.63 -6.06 -12.22
CA ALA A 135 -31.24 -6.53 -12.11
C ALA A 135 -30.23 -5.40 -11.87
N LEU A 136 -29.19 -5.71 -11.11
CA LEU A 136 -27.98 -4.90 -10.98
C LEU A 136 -26.81 -5.56 -11.71
N GLY A 137 -26.14 -4.81 -12.57
CA GLY A 137 -24.81 -5.16 -13.05
C GLY A 137 -23.79 -4.74 -12.01
N ILE A 138 -23.19 -5.72 -11.32
CA ILE A 138 -22.21 -5.48 -10.26
C ILE A 138 -20.85 -5.96 -10.72
N ASN A 139 -19.86 -5.08 -10.58
CA ASN A 139 -18.46 -5.45 -10.65
C ASN A 139 -18.00 -5.84 -9.25
N MET A 140 -17.62 -7.10 -9.08
CA MET A 140 -17.07 -7.57 -7.81
C MET A 140 -15.75 -6.88 -7.55
N PHE A 141 -15.60 -6.29 -6.36
CA PHE A 141 -14.30 -5.89 -5.87
C PHE A 141 -13.58 -7.18 -5.46
N THR A 142 -12.88 -7.80 -6.40
CA THR A 142 -11.86 -8.76 -6.02
C THR A 142 -10.76 -7.93 -5.41
N GLU A 143 -10.41 -8.23 -4.17
CA GLU A 143 -9.23 -7.70 -3.52
C GLU A 143 -8.13 -7.59 -4.57
N LYS A 144 -7.50 -6.41 -4.67
CA LYS A 144 -6.20 -6.35 -5.32
C LYS A 144 -5.41 -7.42 -4.58
N SER A 145 -5.14 -8.56 -5.23
CA SER A 145 -4.00 -9.35 -4.85
C SER A 145 -2.89 -8.31 -4.83
N SER A 146 -2.38 -8.06 -3.62
CA SER A 146 -1.14 -7.33 -3.54
C SER A 146 -0.20 -8.08 -4.47
N LEU A 147 0.37 -7.39 -5.44
CA LEU A 147 1.42 -7.94 -6.30
C LEU A 147 2.71 -8.03 -5.47
N PHE A 148 2.62 -8.67 -4.30
CA PHE A 148 3.74 -9.26 -3.59
C PHE A 148 4.01 -10.61 -4.21
#